data_AF-A0A2C2UC26-F1
#
_entry.id   AF-A0A2C2UC26-F1
#
_cell.length_a   1.000
_cell.length_b   1.000
_cell.length_c   1.000
_cell.angle_alpha   90.00
_cell.angle_beta   90.00
_cell.angle_gamma   90.00
#
_symmetry.space_group_name_H-M   'P 1'
#
loop_
_entity.id
_entity.type
_entity.pdbx_description
1 polymer ?
#
loop_
_entity_poly.entity_id
_entity_poly.type
_entity_poly.pdbx_seq_one_letter_code
_entity_poly.pdbx_strand_id
1 'polypeptide(L)'
;MGVYQVEDSSISIPTDSEGFYSLQCPHCKERFKTTSEDYDAEDTLELFCPSCGLAGASSSFIPKDVIEHAQIIALNYVQQEIFKSFKKTSHKMKGSGMTFHLKKPKEESPKLLTEDEDLEKVELYCCDKTIKVNIDQKVSNVYCPFCGVN
;
A
#
# COMPACT_ATOMS: atom_id res chain seq x y z
N MET A 1 -12.07 -2.26 -0.61
CA MET A 1 -10.82 -2.38 -1.41
C MET A 1 -10.27 -0.97 -1.63
N GLY A 2 -9.15 -0.62 -1.00
CA GLY A 2 -8.44 0.62 -1.33
C GLY A 2 -7.60 0.41 -2.59
N VAL A 3 -7.74 1.28 -3.59
CA VAL A 3 -7.01 1.18 -4.85
C VAL A 3 -6.06 2.36 -4.95
N TYR A 4 -4.75 2.10 -4.83
CA TYR A 4 -3.75 3.11 -5.16
C TYR A 4 -3.51 3.09 -6.67
N GLN A 5 -3.76 4.21 -7.33
CA GLN A 5 -3.51 4.36 -8.77
C GLN A 5 -2.05 4.75 -9.01
N VAL A 6 -1.28 3.83 -9.59
CA VAL A 6 -0.05 4.17 -10.30
C VAL A 6 -0.38 4.05 -11.78
N GLU A 7 -0.07 5.09 -12.57
CA GLU A 7 -0.44 5.17 -13.99
C GLU A 7 -0.09 3.86 -14.72
N ASP A 8 -1.14 3.22 -15.28
CA ASP A 8 -1.15 1.98 -16.07
C ASP A 8 -1.03 0.61 -15.37
N SER A 9 -1.14 0.52 -14.03
CA SER A 9 -1.42 -0.75 -13.32
C SER A 9 -2.10 -0.52 -11.97
N SER A 10 -3.29 -1.08 -11.76
CA SER A 10 -3.97 -1.02 -10.46
C SER A 10 -3.34 -2.00 -9.48
N ILE A 11 -2.79 -1.49 -8.37
CA ILE A 11 -2.34 -2.33 -7.26
C ILE A 11 -3.51 -2.48 -6.29
N SER A 12 -3.99 -3.72 -6.14
CA SER A 12 -5.03 -4.03 -5.16
C SER A 12 -4.37 -4.34 -3.83
N ILE A 13 -4.63 -3.52 -2.82
CA ILE A 13 -4.24 -3.83 -1.44
C ILE A 13 -5.38 -4.63 -0.81
N PRO A 14 -5.10 -5.78 -0.18
CA PRO A 14 -6.14 -6.53 0.52
C PRO A 14 -6.70 -5.71 1.67
N THR A 15 -8.01 -5.82 1.86
CA THR A 15 -8.65 -5.45 3.12
C THR A 15 -8.85 -6.72 3.94
N ASP A 16 -9.06 -6.56 5.24
CA ASP A 16 -9.56 -7.63 6.07
C ASP A 16 -11.00 -8.02 5.70
N SER A 17 -11.49 -9.05 6.39
CA SER A 17 -12.85 -9.58 6.23
C SER A 17 -13.96 -8.55 6.41
N GLU A 18 -13.68 -7.42 7.07
CA GLU A 18 -14.64 -6.36 7.39
C GLU A 18 -14.39 -5.06 6.59
N GLY A 19 -13.45 -5.08 5.63
CA GLY A 19 -13.20 -3.96 4.73
C GLY A 19 -12.18 -2.93 5.23
N PHE A 20 -11.48 -3.19 6.34
CA PHE A 20 -10.40 -2.33 6.83
C PHE A 20 -9.08 -2.71 6.17
N TYR A 21 -8.23 -1.73 5.89
CA TYR A 21 -6.86 -2.00 5.40
C TYR A 21 -5.82 -1.55 6.42
N SER A 22 -4.67 -2.22 6.37
CA SER A 22 -3.60 -2.02 7.34
C SER A 22 -2.72 -0.80 7.03
N LEU A 23 -2.44 -0.03 8.08
CA LEU A 23 -1.45 1.04 8.13
C LEU A 23 -0.39 0.71 9.19
N GLN A 24 0.80 1.29 9.06
CA GLN A 24 1.90 1.09 9.99
C GLN A 24 2.55 2.40 10.38
N CYS A 25 2.66 2.66 11.67
CA CYS A 25 3.32 3.87 12.17
C CYS A 25 4.81 3.90 11.78
N PRO A 26 5.32 4.99 11.17
CA PRO A 26 6.73 5.10 10.83
C PRO A 26 7.62 5.22 12.07
N HIS A 27 7.06 5.64 13.21
CA HIS A 27 7.81 5.91 14.45
C HIS A 27 7.92 4.67 15.35
N CYS A 28 6.78 4.12 15.81
CA CYS A 28 6.76 2.98 16.74
C CYS A 28 6.55 1.61 16.06
N LYS A 29 6.34 1.58 14.74
CA LYS A 29 6.12 0.36 13.92
C LYS A 29 4.82 -0.39 14.18
N GLU A 30 3.98 0.15 15.05
CA GLU A 30 2.67 -0.42 15.35
C GLU A 30 1.71 -0.30 14.17
N ARG A 31 0.98 -1.40 13.95
CA ARG A 31 -0.06 -1.49 12.93
C ARG A 31 -1.42 -1.15 13.53
N PHE A 32 -2.25 -0.54 12.69
CA PHE A 32 -3.65 -0.26 12.95
C PHE A 32 -4.39 -0.30 11.62
N LYS A 33 -5.72 -0.36 11.64
CA LYS A 33 -6.53 -0.38 10.43
C LYS A 33 -7.60 0.70 10.43
N THR A 34 -7.90 1.17 9.24
CA THR A 34 -8.95 2.13 8.95
C THR A 34 -9.71 1.71 7.68
N THR A 35 -10.88 2.27 7.47
CA THR A 35 -11.63 2.13 6.21
C THR A 35 -11.05 3.09 5.17
N SER A 36 -11.18 2.76 3.88
CA SER A 36 -10.78 3.66 2.79
C SER A 36 -11.62 4.93 2.78
N GLU A 37 -12.90 4.81 3.13
CA GLU A 37 -13.81 5.96 3.24
C GLU A 37 -13.28 6.96 4.28
N ASP A 38 -12.83 6.50 5.44
CA ASP A 38 -12.32 7.39 6.49
C ASP A 38 -10.95 8.00 6.18
N TYR A 39 -10.13 7.29 5.42
CA TYR A 39 -8.82 7.77 4.98
C TYR A 39 -8.90 8.75 3.81
N ASP A 40 -9.80 8.49 2.85
CA ASP A 40 -10.00 9.31 1.65
C ASP A 40 -11.03 10.44 1.87
N ALA A 41 -11.75 10.47 3.01
CA ALA A 41 -12.81 11.44 3.31
C ALA A 41 -12.36 12.90 3.33
N GLU A 42 -11.06 13.14 3.44
CA GLU A 42 -10.46 14.47 3.40
C GLU A 42 -9.06 14.25 2.83
N ASP A 43 -8.49 15.22 2.11
CA ASP A 43 -7.07 15.22 1.71
C ASP A 43 -6.17 15.19 2.97
N THR A 44 -6.18 14.07 3.70
CA THR A 44 -5.49 13.87 4.96
C THR A 44 -4.02 13.72 4.62
N LEU A 45 -3.36 14.87 4.52
CA LEU A 45 -1.92 14.94 4.30
C LEU A 45 -1.18 14.36 5.50
N GLU A 46 -1.81 14.35 6.67
CA GLU A 46 -1.22 13.93 7.95
C GLU A 46 -2.15 12.96 8.69
N LEU A 47 -1.54 11.95 9.33
CA LEU A 47 -2.20 11.00 10.22
C LEU A 47 -1.47 10.95 11.56
N PHE A 48 -2.21 10.60 12.60
CA PHE A 48 -1.70 10.34 13.93
C PHE A 48 -1.65 8.84 14.20
N CYS A 49 -0.63 8.38 14.91
CA CYS A 49 -0.57 6.99 15.33
C CYS A 49 -1.51 6.74 16.53
N PRO A 50 -2.43 5.75 16.47
CA PRO A 50 -3.27 5.38 17.60
C PRO A 50 -2.53 5.03 18.88
N SER A 51 -1.31 4.48 18.75
CA SER A 51 -0.57 3.95 19.89
C SER A 51 0.39 4.95 20.53
N CYS A 52 1.01 5.82 19.74
CA CYS A 52 2.02 6.78 20.25
C CYS A 52 1.64 8.25 20.09
N GLY A 53 0.54 8.56 19.40
CA GLY A 53 0.05 9.93 19.19
C GLY A 53 0.92 10.80 18.27
N LEU A 54 2.04 10.28 17.74
CA LEU A 54 2.89 11.03 16.83
C LEU A 54 2.23 11.16 15.46
N ALA A 55 2.32 12.37 14.90
CA ALA A 55 1.88 12.70 13.55
C ALA A 55 2.91 12.28 12.50
N GLY A 56 2.44 12.09 11.27
CA GLY A 56 3.28 11.90 10.09
C GLY A 56 2.46 11.99 8.82
N ALA A 57 3.14 12.19 7.69
CA ALA A 57 2.46 12.24 6.40
C ALA A 57 1.70 10.93 6.15
N SER A 58 0.47 10.98 5.63
CA SER A 58 -0.36 9.77 5.42
C SER A 58 0.34 8.70 4.57
N SER A 59 1.13 9.12 3.58
CA SER A 59 1.98 8.23 2.76
C SER A 59 3.07 7.49 3.55
N SER A 60 3.54 8.07 4.66
CA SER A 60 4.54 7.43 5.54
C SER A 60 3.97 6.30 6.39
N PHE A 61 2.63 6.19 6.47
CA PHE A 61 1.94 5.11 7.15
C PHE A 61 1.69 3.89 6.25
N ILE A 62 2.02 3.97 4.95
CA ILE A 62 1.90 2.83 4.04
C ILE A 62 2.87 1.74 4.51
N PRO A 63 2.39 0.52 4.79
CA PRO A 63 3.26 -0.58 5.23
C PRO A 63 4.35 -0.91 4.21
N LYS A 64 5.54 -1.25 4.70
CA LYS A 64 6.71 -1.48 3.85
C LYS A 64 6.52 -2.64 2.86
N ASP A 65 5.86 -3.71 3.29
CA ASP A 65 5.51 -4.87 2.46
C ASP A 65 4.59 -4.50 1.30
N VAL A 66 3.65 -3.57 1.51
CA VAL A 66 2.82 -3.00 0.43
C VAL A 66 3.67 -2.24 -0.59
N ILE A 67 4.61 -1.41 -0.13
CA ILE A 67 5.53 -0.68 -1.01
C ILE A 67 6.40 -1.65 -1.81
N GLU A 68 6.97 -2.67 -1.17
CA GLU A 68 7.79 -3.70 -1.83
C GLU A 68 6.97 -4.47 -2.87
N HIS A 69 5.72 -4.82 -2.56
CA HIS A 69 4.79 -5.47 -3.49
C HIS A 69 4.52 -4.61 -4.72
N ALA A 70 4.20 -3.33 -4.51
CA ALA A 70 3.98 -2.34 -5.58
C ALA A 70 5.20 -2.19 -6.49
N GLN A 71 6.40 -2.12 -5.91
CA GLN A 71 7.65 -1.98 -6.65
C GLN A 71 7.92 -3.17 -7.58
N ILE A 72 7.69 -4.40 -7.12
CA ILE A 72 7.89 -5.60 -7.94
C ILE A 72 6.93 -5.62 -9.14
N ILE A 73 5.65 -5.28 -8.93
CA ILE A 73 4.66 -5.16 -10.00
C ILE A 73 5.11 -4.11 -11.04
N ALA A 74 5.50 -2.92 -10.56
CA ALA A 74 5.96 -1.83 -11.42
C ALA A 74 7.21 -2.22 -12.23
N LEU A 75 8.18 -2.88 -11.59
CA LEU A 75 9.40 -3.35 -12.25
C LEU A 75 9.10 -4.40 -13.32
N ASN A 76 8.19 -5.34 -13.08
CA ASN A 76 7.77 -6.31 -14.08
C ASN A 76 7.12 -5.63 -15.28
N TYR A 77 6.23 -4.66 -15.04
CA TYR A 77 5.56 -3.91 -16.10
C TYR A 77 6.57 -3.17 -16.99
N VAL A 78 7.46 -2.38 -16.37
CA VAL A 78 8.51 -1.63 -17.08
C VAL A 78 9.40 -2.57 -17.90
N GLN A 79 9.82 -3.70 -17.33
CA GLN A 79 10.62 -4.69 -18.05
C GLN A 79 9.88 -5.25 -19.27
N GLN A 80 8.58 -5.54 -19.16
CA GLN A 80 7.77 -6.02 -20.28
C GLN A 80 7.60 -4.95 -21.36
N GLU A 81 7.36 -3.69 -21.00
CA GLU A 81 7.21 -2.60 -21.98
C GLU A 81 8.52 -2.29 -22.73
N ILE A 82 9.65 -2.30 -22.03
CA ILE A 82 10.97 -2.22 -22.64
C ILE A 82 11.15 -3.40 -23.61
N PHE A 83 10.88 -4.64 -23.17
CA PHE A 83 11.01 -5.83 -24.01
C PHE A 83 10.12 -5.77 -25.28
N LYS A 84 8.86 -5.36 -25.14
CA LYS A 84 7.93 -5.18 -26.27
C LYS A 84 8.45 -4.13 -27.26
N SER A 85 8.97 -3.02 -26.75
CA SER A 85 9.53 -1.92 -27.56
C SER A 85 10.76 -2.38 -28.34
N PHE A 86 11.72 -3.04 -27.67
CA PHE A 86 12.90 -3.61 -28.32
C PHE A 86 12.53 -4.67 -29.37
N LYS A 87 11.54 -5.53 -29.08
CA LYS A 87 11.05 -6.54 -30.03
C LYS A 87 10.47 -5.89 -31.29
N LYS A 88 9.65 -4.84 -31.15
CA LYS A 88 9.10 -4.08 -32.28
C LYS A 88 10.22 -3.46 -33.12
N THR A 89 11.25 -2.88 -32.49
CA THR A 89 12.40 -2.30 -33.20
C THR A 89 13.22 -3.37 -33.93
N SER A 90 13.51 -4.49 -33.27
CA SER A 90 14.21 -5.63 -33.88
C SER A 90 13.47 -6.16 -35.12
N HIS A 91 12.14 -6.26 -35.06
CA HIS A 91 11.32 -6.64 -36.23
C HIS A 91 11.46 -5.65 -37.40
N LYS A 92 11.60 -4.35 -37.12
CA LYS A 92 11.79 -3.31 -38.16
C LYS A 92 13.20 -3.31 -38.76
N MET A 93 14.21 -3.81 -38.04
CA MET A 93 15.60 -3.90 -38.52
C MET A 93 15.91 -5.22 -39.26
N LYS A 94 14.90 -6.08 -39.44
CA LYS A 94 15.02 -7.38 -40.11
C LYS A 94 15.31 -7.17 -41.60
N GLY A 95 16.60 -7.12 -41.95
CA GLY A 95 17.10 -6.80 -43.29
C GLY A 95 18.43 -6.04 -43.32
N SER A 96 18.87 -5.47 -42.18
CA SER A 96 20.12 -4.70 -42.10
C SER A 96 21.40 -5.54 -41.93
N GLY A 97 21.31 -6.87 -42.01
CA GLY A 97 22.44 -7.79 -41.77
C GLY A 97 22.85 -7.96 -40.29
N MET A 98 22.13 -7.33 -39.34
CA MET A 98 22.43 -7.36 -37.91
C MET A 98 21.41 -8.22 -37.16
N THR A 99 21.87 -9.25 -36.44
CA THR A 99 21.02 -10.16 -35.67
C THR A 99 21.12 -9.84 -34.18
N PHE A 100 19.98 -9.51 -33.55
CA PHE A 100 19.90 -9.28 -32.12
C PHE A 100 19.19 -10.45 -31.43
N HIS A 101 19.81 -10.99 -30.38
CA HIS A 101 19.21 -12.01 -29.52
C HIS A 101 18.50 -11.36 -28.34
N LEU A 102 17.19 -11.11 -28.48
CA LEU A 102 16.37 -10.61 -27.38
C LEU A 102 15.90 -11.77 -26.50
N LYS A 103 16.21 -11.74 -25.20
CA LYS A 103 15.64 -12.66 -24.21
C LYS A 103 14.45 -11.99 -23.54
N LYS A 104 13.34 -12.74 -23.36
CA LYS A 104 12.20 -12.26 -22.58
C LYS A 104 12.63 -12.11 -21.11
N PRO A 105 12.35 -10.98 -20.45
CA PRO A 105 12.61 -10.83 -19.02
C PRO A 105 11.76 -11.84 -18.22
N LYS A 106 12.34 -12.34 -17.12
CA LYS A 106 11.62 -13.17 -16.15
C LYS A 106 10.86 -12.24 -15.21
N GLU A 107 9.58 -12.51 -15.01
CA GLU A 107 8.78 -11.77 -14.04
C GLU A 107 9.08 -12.28 -12.64
N GLU A 108 9.25 -11.35 -11.70
CA GLU A 108 9.37 -11.65 -10.28
C GLU A 108 7.98 -11.69 -9.65
N SER A 109 7.65 -12.74 -8.91
CA SER A 109 6.37 -12.79 -8.20
C SER A 109 6.48 -11.95 -6.91
N PRO A 110 5.63 -10.93 -6.71
CA PRO A 110 5.63 -10.19 -5.45
C PRO A 110 5.17 -11.11 -4.31
N LYS A 111 5.63 -10.83 -3.09
CA LYS A 111 5.16 -11.55 -1.90
C LYS A 111 3.66 -11.33 -1.72
N LEU A 112 2.93 -12.37 -1.32
CA LEU A 112 1.52 -12.25 -0.99
C LEU A 112 1.37 -11.31 0.21
N LEU A 113 0.48 -10.33 0.07
CA LEU A 113 0.06 -9.48 1.17
C LEU A 113 -1.00 -10.24 1.96
N THR A 114 -0.86 -10.26 3.28
CA THR A 114 -1.78 -10.91 4.21
C THR A 114 -2.24 -9.91 5.25
N GLU A 115 -3.53 -9.93 5.56
CA GLU A 115 -4.12 -9.09 6.59
C GLU A 115 -4.20 -9.83 7.92
N ASP A 116 -3.99 -9.09 9.00
CA ASP A 116 -4.14 -9.59 10.37
C ASP A 116 -5.59 -9.43 10.83
N GLU A 117 -6.31 -10.52 11.08
CA GLU A 117 -7.71 -10.47 11.50
C GLU A 117 -7.86 -10.28 13.03
N ASP A 118 -6.77 -10.37 13.80
CA ASP A 118 -6.81 -10.42 15.27
C ASP A 118 -6.81 -9.02 15.93
N LEU A 119 -7.19 -7.96 15.21
CA LEU A 119 -7.29 -6.60 15.74
C LEU A 119 -8.69 -6.26 16.24
N GLU A 120 -8.75 -5.51 17.34
CA GLU A 120 -9.96 -5.10 18.02
C GLU A 120 -10.52 -3.79 17.46
N LYS A 121 -11.84 -3.75 17.26
CA LYS A 121 -12.54 -2.52 16.89
C LYS A 121 -12.60 -1.54 18.06
N VAL A 122 -12.40 -0.28 17.74
CA VAL A 122 -12.53 0.87 18.64
C VAL A 122 -13.28 1.98 17.91
N GLU A 123 -14.38 2.44 18.52
CA GLU A 123 -15.13 3.61 18.07
C GLU A 123 -14.51 4.88 18.69
N LEU A 124 -14.20 5.85 17.86
CA LEU A 124 -13.55 7.11 18.25
C LEU A 124 -14.61 8.16 18.57
N TYR A 125 -14.69 8.58 19.83
CA TYR A 125 -15.70 9.53 20.30
C TYR A 125 -15.59 10.93 19.68
N CYS A 126 -14.41 11.30 19.16
CA CYS A 126 -14.16 12.65 18.66
C CYS A 126 -14.72 12.89 17.25
N CYS A 127 -14.96 11.84 16.47
CA CYS A 127 -15.36 11.93 15.07
C CYS A 127 -16.31 10.80 14.62
N ASP A 128 -16.78 9.97 15.55
CA ASP A 128 -17.67 8.82 15.31
C ASP A 128 -17.13 7.82 14.26
N LYS A 129 -15.80 7.81 14.04
CA LYS A 129 -15.12 6.87 13.14
C LYS A 129 -14.72 5.60 13.87
N THR A 130 -14.59 4.50 13.13
CA THR A 130 -14.13 3.22 13.68
C THR A 130 -12.75 2.88 13.15
N ILE A 131 -11.87 2.43 14.05
CA ILE A 131 -10.55 1.90 13.69
C ILE A 131 -10.36 0.52 14.30
N LYS A 132 -9.35 -0.22 13.82
CA LYS A 132 -8.89 -1.46 14.46
C LYS A 132 -7.47 -1.30 14.99
N VAL A 133 -7.23 -1.75 16.22
CA VAL A 133 -5.94 -1.66 16.92
C VAL A 133 -5.64 -2.96 17.67
N ASN A 134 -4.39 -3.19 18.06
CA ASN A 134 -4.06 -4.33 18.91
C ASN A 134 -4.66 -4.17 20.31
N ILE A 135 -4.96 -5.30 20.98
CA ILE A 135 -5.50 -5.32 22.35
C ILE A 135 -4.63 -4.51 23.31
N ASP A 136 -3.30 -4.65 23.24
CA ASP A 136 -2.37 -3.93 24.11
C ASP A 136 -2.46 -2.40 23.93
N GLN A 137 -2.79 -1.95 22.72
CA GLN A 137 -2.97 -0.54 22.39
C GLN A 137 -4.32 -0.02 22.93
N LYS A 138 -5.38 -0.83 22.82
CA LYS A 138 -6.72 -0.52 23.33
C LYS A 138 -6.74 -0.27 24.85
N VAL A 139 -5.86 -0.94 25.59
CA VAL A 139 -5.81 -0.85 27.06
C VAL A 139 -5.04 0.38 27.55
N SER A 140 -4.13 0.96 26.77
CA SER A 140 -3.17 1.96 27.24
C SER A 140 -3.55 3.41 26.95
N ASN A 141 -4.32 3.66 25.88
CA ASN A 141 -4.94 4.91 25.39
C ASN A 141 -4.90 4.88 23.85
N VAL A 142 -5.97 5.29 23.17
CA VAL A 142 -6.11 5.22 21.72
C VAL A 142 -6.30 6.62 21.14
N TYR A 143 -5.27 7.12 20.47
CA TYR A 143 -5.37 8.38 19.73
C TYR A 143 -6.16 8.21 18.43
N CYS A 144 -7.00 9.17 18.10
CA CYS A 144 -7.68 9.24 16.81
C CYS A 144 -6.66 9.50 15.70
N PRO A 145 -6.59 8.65 14.65
CA PRO A 145 -5.69 8.86 13.51
C PRO A 145 -5.92 10.14 12.73
N PHE A 146 -7.12 10.70 12.82
CA PHE A 146 -7.56 11.79 11.96
C PHE A 146 -7.41 13.16 12.62
N CYS A 147 -7.56 13.24 13.95
CA CYS A 147 -7.48 14.50 14.69
C CYS A 147 -6.53 14.50 15.89
N GLY A 148 -5.92 13.35 16.22
CA GLY A 148 -4.94 13.22 17.31
C GLY A 148 -5.53 13.28 18.73
N VAL A 149 -6.86 13.32 18.88
CA VAL A 149 -7.55 13.31 20.17
C VAL A 149 -7.58 11.88 20.75
N ASN A 150 -7.31 11.72 22.06
CA ASN A 150 -7.34 10.43 22.78
C ASN A 150 -8.52 10.34 23.75
#